data_AF-A0AAN4YWM2-F1
#
_entry.id   AF-A0AAN4YWM2-F1
#
_cell.length_a   1.000
_cell.length_b   1.000
_cell.length_c   1.000
_cell.angle_alpha   90.00
_cell.angle_beta   90.00
_cell.angle_gamma   90.00
#
_symmetry.space_group_name_H-M   'P 1'
#
loop_
_entity.id
_entity.type
_entity.pdbx_description
1 polymer ?
#
loop_
_entity_poly.entity_id
_entity_poly.type
_entity_poly.pdbx_seq_one_letter_code
_entity_poly.pdbx_strand_id
1 'polypeptide(L)'
;MILRLDIIRAFAGPERLCFSQDIRELVACASESTFEMVNGCPREVFVIIGGILEKSKEHTLGWLTWDEYQIAMLVAKHKLYSWDSKEKMYPSTDPRWLAVAESFRFACILRILRLLDDLRPAKSPEIQECVARILDATATIPSDCPLIELLILPLFMAGADSLARHSQYYILSRFKEIERRSEIRNPVPRDLLEKVWAARAAQPPDDDKNVSWTSFVSRLHKGSASSSPH
;
A
#
# COMPACT_ATOMS: atom_id res chain seq x y z
N MET A 1 4.30 13.28 9.15
CA MET A 1 3.22 13.48 8.16
C MET A 1 3.77 13.56 6.73
N ILE A 2 4.77 14.41 6.46
CA ILE A 2 5.35 14.58 5.10
C ILE A 2 5.94 13.27 4.54
N LEU A 3 6.67 12.52 5.34
CA LEU A 3 7.28 11.24 4.94
C LEU A 3 6.26 10.14 4.64
N ARG A 4 5.15 10.05 5.41
CA ARG A 4 4.02 9.16 5.11
C ARG A 4 3.43 9.47 3.73
N LEU A 5 3.23 10.76 3.42
CA LEU A 5 2.70 11.18 2.13
C LEU A 5 3.68 10.89 0.99
N ASP A 6 4.99 11.03 1.21
CA ASP A 6 6.01 10.65 0.24
C ASP A 6 5.93 9.15 -0.11
N ILE A 7 5.85 8.28 0.90
CA ILE A 7 5.66 6.84 0.67
C ILE A 7 4.34 6.55 -0.05
N ILE A 8 3.22 7.14 0.38
CA ILE A 8 1.92 6.93 -0.29
C ILE A 8 1.97 7.36 -1.76
N ARG A 9 2.67 8.46 -2.08
CA ARG A 9 2.87 8.90 -3.47
C ARG A 9 3.74 7.91 -4.25
N ALA A 10 4.81 7.42 -3.64
CA ALA A 10 5.72 6.46 -4.25
C ALA A 10 5.08 5.06 -4.45
N PHE A 11 4.05 4.72 -3.66
CA PHE A 11 3.23 3.53 -3.94
C PHE A 11 2.55 3.61 -5.32
N ALA A 12 2.12 4.81 -5.74
CA ALA A 12 1.49 5.02 -7.05
C ALA A 12 2.49 5.03 -8.21
N GLY A 13 3.76 5.28 -7.91
CA GLY A 13 4.85 5.35 -8.88
C GLY A 13 6.17 5.61 -8.15
N PRO A 14 7.14 4.68 -8.18
CA PRO A 14 8.43 4.83 -7.47
C PRO A 14 9.20 6.10 -7.86
N GLU A 15 9.00 6.59 -9.08
CA GLU A 15 9.58 7.83 -9.59
C GLU A 15 9.18 9.07 -8.77
N ARG A 16 8.06 8.98 -8.03
CA ARG A 16 7.49 10.06 -7.22
C ARG A 16 8.11 10.17 -5.83
N LEU A 17 9.05 9.30 -5.49
CA LEU A 17 9.76 9.33 -4.22
C LEU A 17 10.70 10.55 -4.17
N CYS A 18 10.45 11.44 -3.20
CA CYS A 18 11.16 12.71 -3.05
C CYS A 18 12.32 12.63 -2.06
N PHE A 19 12.18 11.89 -0.96
CA PHE A 19 13.24 11.79 0.05
C PHE A 19 14.15 10.58 -0.20
N SER A 20 15.41 10.67 0.21
CA SER A 20 16.35 9.55 0.17
C SER A 20 16.12 8.58 1.32
N GLN A 21 16.73 7.40 1.24
CA GLN A 21 16.71 6.43 2.33
C GLN A 21 17.37 6.95 3.60
N ASP A 22 18.50 7.66 3.49
CA ASP A 22 19.20 8.23 4.66
C ASP A 22 18.30 9.18 5.45
N ILE A 23 17.47 9.98 4.77
CA ILE A 23 16.50 10.88 5.42
C ILE A 23 15.42 10.08 6.14
N ARG A 24 14.93 8.98 5.53
CA ARG A 24 13.95 8.10 6.16
C ARG A 24 14.49 7.43 7.41
N GLU A 25 15.72 6.93 7.35
CA GLU A 25 16.42 6.31 8.47
C GLU A 25 16.70 7.33 9.57
N LEU A 26 17.18 8.52 9.22
CA LEU A 26 17.41 9.61 10.16
C LEU A 26 16.12 9.97 10.91
N VAL A 27 15.00 10.16 10.20
CA VAL A 27 13.73 10.49 10.86
C VAL A 27 13.19 9.30 11.66
N ALA A 28 13.32 8.07 11.17
CA ALA A 28 12.97 6.88 11.95
C ALA A 28 13.79 6.79 13.24
N CYS A 29 15.07 7.13 13.23
CA CYS A 29 15.93 7.13 14.41
C CYS A 29 15.63 8.31 15.36
N ALA A 30 15.41 9.51 14.83
CA ALA A 30 15.16 10.72 15.61
C ALA A 30 13.74 10.80 16.19
N SER A 31 12.81 10.00 15.66
CA SER A 31 11.42 10.01 16.15
C SER A 31 11.29 9.23 17.45
N GLU A 32 10.65 9.86 18.43
CA GLU A 32 10.29 9.26 19.72
C GLU A 32 9.12 8.26 19.58
N SER A 33 8.34 8.06 20.65
CA SER A 33 7.24 7.09 20.73
C SER A 33 6.02 7.37 19.85
N THR A 34 6.03 8.44 19.04
CA THR A 34 4.88 8.89 18.24
C THR A 34 5.01 8.58 16.75
N PHE A 35 6.11 7.95 16.31
CA PHE A 35 6.37 7.68 14.89
C PHE A 35 5.19 6.93 14.23
N GLU A 36 4.72 5.86 14.86
CA GLU A 36 3.65 5.00 14.38
C GLU A 36 2.31 5.72 14.35
N MET A 37 2.07 6.64 15.29
CA MET A 37 0.86 7.47 15.32
C MET A 37 0.81 8.43 14.12
N VAL A 38 1.95 9.03 13.79
CA VAL A 38 2.04 10.00 12.69
C VAL A 38 2.07 9.32 11.32
N ASN A 39 2.78 8.20 11.20
CA ASN A 39 2.98 7.52 9.92
C ASN A 39 1.98 6.38 9.66
N GLY A 40 1.29 5.91 10.70
CA GLY A 40 0.35 4.80 10.65
C GLY A 40 0.98 3.43 10.46
N CYS A 41 2.30 3.37 10.29
CA CYS A 41 3.06 2.17 9.95
C CYS A 41 4.15 1.93 11.00
N PRO A 42 4.43 0.67 11.39
CA PRO A 42 5.58 0.33 12.21
C PRO A 42 6.88 0.87 11.62
N ARG A 43 7.74 1.45 12.45
CA ARG A 43 9.00 2.10 12.04
C ARG A 43 9.87 1.25 11.12
N GLU A 44 10.12 0.00 11.50
CA GLU A 44 10.97 -0.89 10.70
C GLU A 44 10.33 -1.24 9.35
N VAL A 45 9.01 -1.48 9.32
CA VAL A 45 8.27 -1.72 8.07
C VAL A 45 8.35 -0.49 7.16
N PHE A 46 8.22 0.72 7.73
CA PHE A 46 8.38 1.98 7.02
C PHE A 46 9.78 2.12 6.38
N VAL A 47 10.84 1.80 7.13
CA VAL A 47 12.23 1.87 6.62
C VAL A 47 12.44 0.85 5.50
N ILE A 48 11.95 -0.37 5.66
CA ILE A 48 12.06 -1.45 4.66
C ILE A 48 11.37 -1.05 3.35
N ILE A 49 10.11 -0.60 3.42
CA ILE A 49 9.38 -0.22 2.20
C ILE A 49 9.96 1.03 1.54
N GLY A 50 10.50 1.97 2.32
CA GLY A 50 11.24 3.11 1.79
C GLY A 50 12.43 2.69 0.92
N GLY A 51 13.24 1.74 1.40
CA GLY A 51 14.38 1.21 0.66
C GLY A 51 13.97 0.47 -0.61
N ILE A 52 12.89 -0.32 -0.54
CA ILE A 52 12.31 -0.99 -1.72
C ILE A 52 11.89 0.02 -2.80
N LEU A 53 11.20 1.09 -2.41
CA LEU A 53 10.72 2.10 -3.37
C LEU A 53 11.90 2.86 -4.00
N GLU A 54 12.97 3.09 -3.26
CA GLU A 54 14.20 3.66 -3.80
C GLU A 54 14.88 2.72 -4.81
N LYS A 55 15.02 1.42 -4.48
CA LYS A 55 15.54 0.42 -5.44
C LYS A 55 14.67 0.29 -6.69
N SER A 56 13.36 0.42 -6.55
CA SER A 56 12.45 0.45 -7.69
C SER A 56 12.61 1.69 -8.55
N LYS A 57 12.87 2.86 -7.94
CA LYS A 57 13.22 4.08 -8.65
C LYS A 57 14.56 3.95 -9.38
N GLU A 58 15.61 3.45 -8.71
CA GLU A 58 16.92 3.19 -9.32
C GLU A 58 16.82 2.27 -10.54
N HIS A 59 16.08 1.16 -10.43
CA HIS A 59 15.83 0.25 -11.54
C HIS A 59 15.07 0.93 -12.69
N THR A 60 14.03 1.72 -12.38
CA THR A 60 13.28 2.49 -13.40
C THR A 60 14.17 3.49 -14.15
N LEU A 61 15.19 4.03 -13.48
CA LEU A 61 16.18 4.94 -14.07
C LEU A 61 17.32 4.21 -14.80
N GLY A 62 17.35 2.87 -14.78
CA GLY A 62 18.40 2.06 -15.38
C GLY A 62 19.71 2.03 -14.59
N TRP A 63 19.68 2.41 -13.30
CA TRP A 63 20.86 2.41 -12.42
C TRP A 63 21.10 1.07 -11.72
N LEU A 64 20.12 0.17 -11.77
CA LEU A 64 20.16 -1.12 -11.13
C LEU A 64 19.78 -2.19 -12.17
N THR A 65 20.53 -3.29 -12.22
CA THR A 65 20.18 -4.42 -13.09
C THR A 65 18.92 -5.14 -12.58
N TRP A 66 18.28 -5.93 -13.44
CA TRP A 66 17.14 -6.75 -13.03
C TRP A 66 17.49 -7.72 -11.90
N ASP A 67 18.65 -8.37 -11.97
CA ASP A 67 19.07 -9.35 -10.97
C ASP A 67 19.29 -8.70 -9.60
N GLU A 68 19.98 -7.56 -9.55
CA GLU A 68 20.18 -6.79 -8.32
C GLU A 68 18.85 -6.27 -7.75
N TYR A 69 17.97 -5.78 -8.62
CA TYR A 69 16.62 -5.34 -8.23
C TYR A 69 15.81 -6.49 -7.62
N GLN A 70 15.77 -7.64 -8.30
CA GLN A 70 15.03 -8.80 -7.86
C GLN A 70 15.57 -9.33 -6.53
N ILE A 71 16.90 -9.41 -6.36
CA ILE A 71 17.53 -9.79 -5.08
C ILE A 71 17.11 -8.82 -3.98
N ALA A 72 17.17 -7.52 -4.21
CA ALA A 72 16.78 -6.51 -3.21
C ALA A 72 15.31 -6.66 -2.79
N MET A 73 14.40 -6.86 -3.75
CA MET A 73 12.98 -7.12 -3.49
C MET A 73 12.77 -8.39 -2.65
N LEU A 74 13.42 -9.50 -3.01
CA LEU A 74 13.28 -10.79 -2.33
C LEU A 74 13.85 -10.75 -0.90
N VAL A 75 15.00 -10.10 -0.69
CA VAL A 75 15.57 -9.88 0.64
C VAL A 75 14.63 -9.06 1.51
N ALA A 76 14.04 -8.00 0.97
CA ALA A 76 13.12 -7.17 1.71
C ALA A 76 11.79 -7.89 2.02
N LYS A 77 11.28 -8.69 1.07
CA LYS A 77 10.14 -9.60 1.30
C LYS A 77 10.43 -10.56 2.44
N HIS A 78 11.60 -11.21 2.44
CA HIS A 78 12.02 -12.11 3.51
C HIS A 78 12.10 -11.38 4.85
N LYS A 79 12.71 -10.18 4.91
CA LYS A 79 12.75 -9.35 6.12
C LYS A 79 11.35 -9.06 6.67
N LEU A 80 10.39 -8.73 5.80
CA LEU A 80 9.00 -8.53 6.21
C LEU A 80 8.35 -9.83 6.71
N TYR A 81 8.61 -11.00 6.12
CA TYR A 81 8.10 -12.28 6.63
C TYR A 81 8.77 -12.75 7.93
N SER A 82 10.02 -12.36 8.20
CA SER A 82 10.70 -12.66 9.46
C SER A 82 10.45 -11.62 10.55
N TRP A 83 9.79 -10.50 10.22
CA TRP A 83 9.53 -9.42 11.17
C TRP A 83 8.51 -9.83 12.23
N ASP A 84 8.87 -9.73 13.52
CA ASP A 84 7.96 -9.95 14.64
C ASP A 84 7.37 -8.61 15.12
N SER A 85 6.05 -8.50 15.10
CA SER A 85 5.31 -7.34 15.58
C SER A 85 5.20 -7.28 17.11
N LYS A 86 5.27 -8.42 17.80
CA LYS A 86 5.02 -8.51 19.25
C LYS A 86 6.15 -7.91 20.08
N GLU A 87 7.37 -7.93 19.57
CA GLU A 87 8.56 -7.40 20.24
C GLU A 87 8.73 -5.89 20.04
N LYS A 88 7.73 -5.22 19.43
CA LYS A 88 7.83 -3.81 19.03
C LYS A 88 7.11 -2.90 20.00
N MET A 89 7.67 -1.71 20.16
CA MET A 89 7.06 -0.63 20.91
C MET A 89 6.00 0.07 20.06
N TYR A 90 4.84 0.30 20.67
CA TYR A 90 3.74 1.03 20.05
C TYR A 90 3.43 2.30 20.87
N PRO A 91 2.77 3.31 20.27
CA PRO A 91 2.47 4.57 20.95
C PRO A 91 1.56 4.43 22.18
N SER A 92 0.87 3.31 22.34
CA SER A 92 -0.01 3.02 23.47
C SER A 92 -0.08 1.51 23.74
N THR A 93 -0.62 1.12 24.90
CA THR A 93 -0.85 -0.28 25.27
C THR A 93 -2.05 -0.93 24.58
N ASP A 94 -2.73 -0.22 23.67
CA ASP A 94 -3.86 -0.78 22.91
C ASP A 94 -3.40 -1.98 22.05
N PRO A 95 -3.92 -3.20 22.31
CA PRO A 95 -3.48 -4.40 21.59
C PRO A 95 -3.81 -4.37 20.09
N ARG A 96 -4.73 -3.49 19.66
CA ARG A 96 -5.11 -3.32 18.25
C ARG A 96 -3.97 -2.76 17.39
N TRP A 97 -2.92 -2.23 17.99
CA TRP A 97 -1.70 -1.87 17.25
C TRP A 97 -1.05 -3.06 16.52
N LEU A 98 -1.18 -4.27 17.04
CA LEU A 98 -0.70 -5.49 16.36
C LEU A 98 -1.46 -5.72 15.05
N ALA A 99 -2.77 -5.46 15.03
CA ALA A 99 -3.58 -5.57 13.83
C ALA A 99 -3.23 -4.47 12.80
N VAL A 100 -2.97 -3.24 13.26
CA VAL A 100 -2.46 -2.17 12.39
C VAL A 100 -1.14 -2.61 11.77
N ALA A 101 -0.18 -3.05 12.59
CA ALA A 101 1.13 -3.48 12.16
C ALA A 101 1.09 -4.62 11.13
N GLU A 102 0.27 -5.64 11.39
CA GLU A 102 0.07 -6.78 10.51
C GLU A 102 -0.52 -6.36 9.16
N SER A 103 -1.54 -5.48 9.17
CA SER A 103 -2.15 -4.98 7.94
C SER A 103 -1.14 -4.21 7.07
N PHE A 104 -0.28 -3.39 7.67
CA PHE A 104 0.76 -2.65 6.96
C PHE A 104 1.86 -3.56 6.42
N ARG A 105 2.30 -4.53 7.22
CA ARG A 105 3.29 -5.54 6.82
C ARG A 105 2.84 -6.25 5.55
N PHE A 106 1.63 -6.80 5.52
CA PHE A 106 1.13 -7.52 4.35
C PHE A 106 0.79 -6.59 3.18
N ALA A 107 0.38 -5.34 3.43
CA ALA A 107 0.25 -4.35 2.36
C ALA A 107 1.61 -4.05 1.67
N CYS A 108 2.69 -4.00 2.44
CA CYS A 108 4.05 -3.82 1.91
C CYS A 108 4.54 -5.06 1.15
N ILE A 109 4.29 -6.27 1.68
CA ILE A 109 4.60 -7.52 0.98
C ILE A 109 3.85 -7.56 -0.36
N LEU A 110 2.55 -7.26 -0.35
CA LEU A 110 1.73 -7.20 -1.56
C LEU A 110 2.30 -6.19 -2.57
N ARG A 111 2.76 -5.02 -2.11
CA ARG A 111 3.41 -4.04 -3.00
C ARG A 111 4.68 -4.58 -3.64
N ILE A 112 5.52 -5.32 -2.90
CA ILE A 112 6.73 -5.97 -3.43
C ILE A 112 6.37 -7.00 -4.49
N LEU A 113 5.34 -7.82 -4.27
CA LEU A 113 4.88 -8.80 -5.27
C LEU A 113 4.46 -8.10 -6.56
N ARG A 114 3.74 -6.98 -6.45
CA ARG A 114 3.35 -6.13 -7.58
C ARG A 114 4.51 -5.38 -8.24
N LEU A 115 5.63 -5.20 -7.54
CA LEU A 115 6.85 -4.59 -8.06
C LEU A 115 7.75 -5.59 -8.80
N LEU A 116 7.69 -6.85 -8.39
CA LEU A 116 8.39 -7.97 -9.04
C LEU A 116 7.67 -8.44 -10.29
N ASP A 117 6.34 -8.43 -10.27
CA ASP A 117 5.51 -8.91 -11.37
C ASP A 117 4.15 -8.17 -11.32
N ASP A 118 4.04 -7.12 -12.10
CA ASP A 118 2.86 -6.27 -12.15
C ASP A 118 1.68 -6.93 -12.87
N LEU A 119 1.96 -7.88 -13.77
CA LEU A 119 0.99 -8.65 -14.56
C LEU A 119 0.46 -9.90 -13.85
N ARG A 120 1.15 -10.38 -12.80
CA ARG A 120 0.75 -11.54 -12.00
C ARG A 120 -0.76 -11.57 -11.71
N PRO A 121 -1.52 -12.62 -12.05
CA PRO A 121 -2.96 -12.65 -11.80
C PRO A 121 -3.32 -12.31 -10.35
N ALA A 122 -4.38 -11.52 -10.15
CA ALA A 122 -4.84 -11.21 -8.79
C ALA A 122 -5.25 -12.49 -8.03
N LYS A 123 -5.70 -13.54 -8.73
CA LYS A 123 -6.05 -14.86 -8.17
C LYS A 123 -4.84 -15.67 -7.68
N SER A 124 -3.61 -15.24 -7.91
CA SER A 124 -2.42 -15.97 -7.46
C SER A 124 -2.46 -16.20 -5.94
N PRO A 125 -2.13 -17.41 -5.44
CA PRO A 125 -2.26 -17.75 -4.03
C PRO A 125 -1.54 -16.78 -3.09
N GLU A 126 -0.31 -16.38 -3.42
CA GLU A 126 0.50 -15.46 -2.61
C GLU A 126 -0.13 -14.05 -2.51
N ILE A 127 -0.80 -13.60 -3.58
CA ILE A 127 -1.53 -12.33 -3.60
C ILE A 127 -2.76 -12.43 -2.70
N GLN A 128 -3.55 -13.49 -2.85
CA GLN A 128 -4.77 -13.68 -2.06
C GLN A 128 -4.48 -13.96 -0.59
N GLU A 129 -3.35 -14.59 -0.26
CA GLU A 129 -2.87 -14.70 1.13
C GLU A 129 -2.64 -13.32 1.74
N CYS A 130 -1.95 -12.42 1.02
CA CYS A 130 -1.74 -11.06 1.50
C CYS A 130 -3.07 -10.31 1.67
N VAL A 131 -3.98 -10.42 0.69
CA VAL A 131 -5.32 -9.81 0.77
C VAL A 131 -6.06 -10.32 2.01
N ALA A 132 -6.13 -11.63 2.23
CA ALA A 132 -6.79 -12.22 3.38
C ALA A 132 -6.20 -11.71 4.71
N ARG A 133 -4.87 -11.74 4.85
CA ARG A 133 -4.17 -11.28 6.06
C ARG A 133 -4.44 -9.81 6.37
N ILE A 134 -4.49 -8.96 5.35
CA ILE A 134 -4.85 -7.54 5.53
C ILE A 134 -6.30 -7.42 6.00
N LEU A 135 -7.24 -8.08 5.32
CA LEU A 135 -8.66 -7.98 5.64
C LEU A 135 -8.96 -8.52 7.05
N ASP A 136 -8.42 -9.69 7.40
CA ASP A 136 -8.56 -10.30 8.73
C ASP A 136 -8.03 -9.37 9.83
N ALA A 137 -6.82 -8.81 9.64
CA ALA A 137 -6.25 -7.88 10.61
C ALA A 137 -7.13 -6.62 10.75
N THR A 138 -7.55 -6.01 9.64
CA THR A 138 -8.38 -4.79 9.69
C THR A 138 -9.77 -5.01 10.31
N ALA A 139 -10.31 -6.23 10.21
CA ALA A 139 -11.62 -6.58 10.76
C ALA A 139 -11.63 -6.62 12.30
N THR A 140 -10.46 -6.83 12.92
CA THR A 140 -10.32 -6.79 14.38
C THR A 140 -10.36 -5.38 14.97
N ILE A 141 -10.33 -4.34 14.15
CA ILE A 141 -10.33 -2.94 14.58
C ILE A 141 -11.75 -2.38 14.45
N PRO A 142 -12.47 -2.10 15.55
CA PRO A 142 -13.82 -1.56 15.51
C PRO A 142 -13.91 -0.18 14.84
N SER A 143 -15.09 0.20 14.34
CA SER A 143 -15.32 1.51 13.70
C SER A 143 -15.25 2.70 14.66
N ASP A 144 -15.48 2.48 15.95
CA ASP A 144 -15.37 3.49 17.00
C ASP A 144 -13.91 3.66 17.50
N CYS A 145 -12.99 2.79 17.09
CA CYS A 145 -11.57 2.89 17.40
C CYS A 145 -10.86 3.94 16.51
N PRO A 146 -10.11 4.90 17.07
CA PRO A 146 -9.34 5.89 16.28
C PRO A 146 -8.31 5.28 15.31
N LEU A 147 -7.78 4.10 15.63
CA LEU A 147 -6.76 3.43 14.79
C LEU A 147 -7.26 3.07 13.38
N ILE A 148 -8.57 3.06 13.16
CA ILE A 148 -9.15 2.81 11.84
C ILE A 148 -8.65 3.80 10.77
N GLU A 149 -8.36 5.05 11.15
CA GLU A 149 -7.89 6.10 10.25
C GLU A 149 -6.49 5.81 9.66
N LEU A 150 -5.75 4.89 10.28
CA LEU A 150 -4.44 4.43 9.79
C LEU A 150 -4.59 3.42 8.65
N LEU A 151 -5.75 2.78 8.51
CA LEU A 151 -5.94 1.59 7.66
C LEU A 151 -6.25 1.90 6.19
N ILE A 152 -6.31 3.17 5.78
CA ILE A 152 -6.65 3.55 4.40
C ILE A 152 -5.73 2.85 3.39
N LEU A 153 -4.41 2.90 3.60
CA LEU A 153 -3.44 2.30 2.69
C LEU A 153 -3.55 0.76 2.65
N PRO A 154 -3.53 0.04 3.79
CA PRO A 154 -3.77 -1.40 3.78
C PRO A 154 -5.07 -1.82 3.11
N LEU A 155 -6.20 -1.18 3.45
CA LEU A 155 -7.50 -1.46 2.85
C LEU A 155 -7.52 -1.21 1.34
N PHE A 156 -6.86 -0.13 0.89
CA PHE A 156 -6.72 0.15 -0.53
C PHE A 156 -5.90 -0.92 -1.26
N MET A 157 -4.76 -1.32 -0.69
CA MET A 157 -3.91 -2.37 -1.27
C MET A 157 -4.65 -3.71 -1.36
N ALA A 158 -5.33 -4.13 -0.29
CA ALA A 158 -6.15 -5.33 -0.30
C ALA A 158 -7.32 -5.22 -1.29
N GLY A 159 -7.94 -4.05 -1.39
CA GLY A 159 -9.06 -3.81 -2.29
C GLY A 159 -8.68 -3.86 -3.76
N ALA A 160 -7.50 -3.36 -4.13
CA ALA A 160 -7.04 -3.42 -5.51
C ALA A 160 -6.99 -4.87 -6.02
N ASP A 161 -6.61 -5.80 -5.13
CA ASP A 161 -6.45 -7.22 -5.44
C ASP A 161 -7.58 -8.12 -4.91
N SER A 162 -8.66 -7.54 -4.39
CA SER A 162 -9.84 -8.28 -3.93
C SER A 162 -10.70 -8.76 -5.10
N LEU A 163 -10.93 -10.08 -5.15
CA LEU A 163 -11.78 -10.73 -6.16
C LEU A 163 -13.23 -10.89 -5.71
N ALA A 164 -13.43 -11.19 -4.43
CA ALA A 164 -14.75 -11.49 -3.92
C ALA A 164 -15.57 -10.22 -3.65
N ARG A 165 -16.82 -10.21 -4.11
CA ARG A 165 -17.71 -9.05 -3.97
C ARG A 165 -17.95 -8.66 -2.50
N HIS A 166 -18.02 -9.63 -1.60
CA HIS A 166 -18.19 -9.35 -0.17
C HIS A 166 -16.97 -8.62 0.42
N SER A 167 -15.75 -8.98 0.02
CA SER A 167 -14.53 -8.28 0.41
C SER A 167 -14.52 -6.84 -0.10
N GLN A 168 -14.91 -6.64 -1.36
CA GLN A 168 -15.04 -5.30 -1.95
C GLN A 168 -16.05 -4.44 -1.18
N TYR A 169 -17.24 -4.99 -0.86
CA TYR A 169 -18.23 -4.30 -0.03
C TYR A 169 -17.71 -3.97 1.37
N TYR A 170 -17.01 -4.91 2.00
CA TYR A 170 -16.37 -4.68 3.30
C TYR A 170 -15.42 -3.48 3.22
N ILE A 171 -14.50 -3.45 2.27
CA ILE A 171 -13.55 -2.34 2.09
C ILE A 171 -14.25 -1.00 1.89
N LEU A 172 -15.30 -0.95 1.05
CA LEU A 172 -16.08 0.26 0.86
C LEU A 172 -16.81 0.71 2.14
N SER A 173 -17.31 -0.22 2.95
CA SER A 173 -17.90 0.11 4.26
C SER A 173 -16.86 0.71 5.19
N ARG A 174 -15.66 0.11 5.25
CA ARG A 174 -14.56 0.59 6.08
C ARG A 174 -14.09 1.99 5.68
N PHE A 175 -14.01 2.30 4.38
CA PHE A 175 -13.75 3.67 3.94
C PHE A 175 -14.83 4.65 4.39
N LYS A 176 -16.11 4.30 4.30
CA LYS A 176 -17.21 5.16 4.80
C LYS A 176 -17.16 5.36 6.31
N GLU A 177 -16.66 4.39 7.07
CA GLU A 177 -16.48 4.51 8.52
C GLU A 177 -15.32 5.45 8.85
N ILE A 178 -14.20 5.37 8.10
CA ILE A 178 -13.08 6.31 8.22
C ILE A 178 -13.52 7.73 7.85
N GLU A 179 -14.20 7.91 6.72
CA GLU A 179 -14.72 9.22 6.27
C GLU A 179 -15.69 9.87 7.25
N ARG A 180 -16.42 9.07 8.04
CA ARG A 180 -17.33 9.58 9.09
C ARG A 180 -16.57 10.13 10.30
N ARG A 181 -15.33 9.70 10.51
CA ARG A 181 -14.46 10.17 11.60
C ARG A 181 -13.53 11.28 11.16
N SER A 182 -13.07 11.23 9.92
CA SER A 182 -12.14 12.22 9.37
C SER A 182 -12.86 13.52 9.04
N GLU A 183 -12.25 14.65 9.40
CA GLU A 183 -12.73 15.98 9.02
C GLU A 183 -12.65 16.23 7.50
N ILE A 184 -11.77 15.51 6.81
CA ILE A 184 -11.53 15.61 5.37
C ILE A 184 -11.99 14.32 4.69
N ARG A 185 -12.91 14.45 3.73
CA ARG A 185 -13.35 13.36 2.87
C ARG A 185 -12.42 13.26 1.66
N ASN A 186 -11.84 12.08 1.43
CA ASN A 186 -11.01 11.81 0.27
C ASN A 186 -11.64 10.70 -0.58
N PRO A 187 -12.34 11.03 -1.69
CA PRO A 187 -12.98 10.02 -2.52
C PRO A 187 -11.99 9.20 -3.36
N VAL A 188 -10.73 9.66 -3.50
CA VAL A 188 -9.76 9.10 -4.45
C VAL A 188 -9.51 7.60 -4.27
N PRO A 189 -9.29 7.05 -3.04
CA PRO A 189 -9.06 5.62 -2.87
C PRO A 189 -10.25 4.79 -3.37
N ARG A 190 -11.48 5.22 -3.07
CA ARG A 190 -12.69 4.54 -3.49
C ARG A 190 -12.86 4.56 -5.00
N ASP A 191 -12.76 5.73 -5.62
CA ASP A 191 -12.95 5.89 -7.07
C ASP A 191 -11.92 5.06 -7.87
N LEU A 192 -10.69 4.96 -7.38
CA LEU A 192 -9.65 4.13 -8.00
C LEU A 192 -9.97 2.64 -7.89
N LEU A 193 -10.46 2.16 -6.74
CA LEU A 193 -10.86 0.76 -6.60
C LEU A 193 -12.02 0.41 -7.51
N GLU A 194 -13.04 1.27 -7.58
CA GLU A 194 -14.19 1.06 -8.48
C GLU A 194 -13.74 0.96 -9.95
N LYS A 195 -12.77 1.78 -10.38
CA LYS A 195 -12.15 1.69 -11.72
C LYS A 195 -11.41 0.38 -11.94
N VAL A 196 -10.62 -0.08 -10.97
CA VAL A 196 -9.88 -1.36 -11.05
C VAL A 196 -10.86 -2.52 -11.19
N TRP A 197 -11.91 -2.55 -10.36
CA TRP A 197 -12.90 -3.62 -10.39
C TRP A 197 -13.73 -3.60 -11.68
N ALA A 198 -14.12 -2.43 -12.17
CA ALA A 198 -14.82 -2.30 -13.45
C ALA A 198 -13.95 -2.78 -14.62
N ALA A 199 -12.68 -2.37 -14.67
CA ALA A 199 -11.75 -2.80 -15.70
C ALA A 199 -11.48 -4.31 -15.65
N ARG A 200 -11.34 -4.89 -14.44
CA ARG A 200 -11.20 -6.34 -14.26
C ARG A 200 -12.44 -7.11 -14.72
N ALA A 201 -13.63 -6.60 -14.40
CA ALA A 201 -14.88 -7.22 -14.85
C ALA A 201 -15.09 -7.14 -16.38
N ALA A 202 -14.43 -6.21 -17.04
CA ALA A 202 -14.46 -6.04 -18.49
C ALA A 202 -13.35 -6.80 -19.23
N GLN A 203 -12.43 -7.49 -18.52
CA GLN A 203 -11.40 -8.30 -19.16
C GLN A 203 -12.02 -9.49 -19.92
N PRO A 204 -11.45 -9.88 -21.08
CA PRO A 204 -11.82 -11.12 -21.74
C PRO A 204 -11.70 -12.33 -20.81
N PRO A 205 -12.54 -13.38 -20.97
CA PRO A 205 -12.50 -14.57 -20.10
C PRO A 205 -11.12 -15.25 -20.00
N ASP A 206 -10.32 -15.15 -21.06
CA ASP A 206 -8.99 -15.76 -21.15
C ASP A 206 -7.86 -14.83 -20.67
N ASP A 207 -8.16 -13.57 -20.32
CA ASP A 207 -7.19 -12.62 -19.78
C ASP A 207 -7.29 -12.57 -18.26
N ASP A 208 -6.38 -13.25 -17.58
CA ASP A 208 -6.27 -13.26 -16.12
C ASP A 208 -5.18 -12.33 -15.58
N LYS A 209 -4.56 -11.50 -16.45
CA LYS A 209 -3.54 -10.55 -16.03
C LYS A 209 -4.10 -9.54 -15.05
N ASN A 210 -3.24 -9.06 -14.17
CA ASN A 210 -3.63 -8.03 -13.23
C ASN A 210 -4.01 -6.71 -13.91
N VAL A 211 -5.05 -6.08 -13.37
CA VAL A 211 -5.39 -4.68 -13.63
C VAL A 211 -4.71 -3.81 -12.58
N SER A 212 -3.56 -3.22 -12.92
CA SER A 212 -2.84 -2.36 -12.00
C SER A 212 -3.56 -1.02 -11.78
N TRP A 213 -3.79 -0.68 -10.52
CA TRP A 213 -4.40 0.58 -10.11
C TRP A 213 -3.52 1.80 -10.46
N THR A 214 -2.20 1.63 -10.56
CA THR A 214 -1.26 2.72 -10.90
C THR A 214 -1.50 3.25 -12.30
N SER A 215 -2.02 2.42 -13.21
CA SER A 215 -2.36 2.80 -14.59
C SER A 215 -3.45 3.89 -14.65
N PHE A 216 -4.34 3.96 -13.65
CA PHE A 216 -5.39 4.98 -13.57
C PHE A 216 -4.90 6.30 -12.94
N VAL A 217 -3.80 6.27 -12.20
CA VAL A 217 -3.18 7.46 -11.62
C VAL A 217 -2.31 8.19 -12.66
N SER A 218 -1.64 7.45 -13.54
CA SER A 218 -0.81 8.01 -14.61
C SER A 218 -1.63 8.64 -15.75
N ARG A 219 -2.85 8.14 -16.02
CA ARG A 219 -3.74 8.71 -17.05
C ARG A 219 -4.38 10.05 -16.64
N LEU A 220 -4.49 10.35 -15.35
CA LEU A 220 -4.98 11.65 -14.86
C LEU A 220 -4.05 12.81 -15.28
N HIS A 221 -2.77 12.56 -15.57
CA HIS A 221 -1.83 13.58 -16.06
C HIS A 221 -1.90 13.82 -17.57
N LYS A 222 -2.54 12.94 -18.35
CA LYS A 222 -2.70 13.12 -19.81
C LYS A 222 -4.04 13.77 -20.20
N GLY A 223 -4.95 13.96 -19.23
CA GLY A 223 -6.29 14.50 -19.46
C GLY A 223 -6.41 16.03 -19.53
N SER A 224 -5.33 16.79 -19.29
CA SER A 224 -5.35 18.26 -19.33
C SER A 224 -4.74 18.86 -20.60
N ALA A 225 -4.41 18.04 -21.61
CA ALA A 225 -3.87 18.50 -22.90
C ALA A 225 -4.59 17.80 -24.07
N SER A 226 -5.90 17.97 -24.16
CA SER A 226 -6.62 17.78 -25.44
C SER A 226 -7.96 18.50 -25.41
N SER A 227 -7.90 19.82 -25.51
CA SER A 227 -9.02 20.65 -25.97
C SER A 227 -8.46 21.90 -26.64
N SER A 228 -8.16 21.81 -27.94
CA SER A 228 -9.09 22.34 -28.93
C SER A 228 -8.58 22.08 -30.37
N PRO A 229 -9.50 21.80 -31.31
CA PRO A 229 -9.24 21.72 -32.73
C PRO A 229 -9.42 23.10 -33.41
N HIS A 230 -8.62 23.31 -34.46
CA HIS A 230 -8.84 24.07 -35.71
C HIS A 230 -7.55 24.77 -36.15
#